data_AF-A0A9D4S691-F1
#
_entry.id   AF-A0A9D4S691-F1
#
_cell.length_a   1.000
_cell.length_b   1.000
_cell.length_c   1.000
_cell.angle_alpha   90.00
_cell.angle_beta   90.00
_cell.angle_gamma   90.00
#
_symmetry.space_group_name_H-M   'P 1'
#
loop_
_entity.id
_entity.type
_entity.pdbx_description
1 polymer ?
#
loop_
_entity_poly.entity_id
_entity_poly.type
_entity_poly.pdbx_seq_one_letter_code
_entity_poly.pdbx_strand_id
1 'polypeptide(L)'
;YFSTCHLLSENTSAVERLEWDHRISEATDLIKDGMKNKVRVGTLKFVLFLYIQQLNKVSLKASLVAGDEWPTRSSSPDLDTSGRNTPRNSNKVLDDHSHMVFIQNNIHEILELLLEHDTYGSSQGDLSLTLEAVEALGFILAGSVDRCKTMLPIQDIAMLQTLQHRSGYSKLMKSFSLRLLQNWIKDSLVQNPFGISACIASGRRLSWPMGAGDDSKEVKESSNKRGRIATNAHVVPKEHMKGNKIIIMSQVGKQTISRSSSTLENSSVKIHRCHSAFLYLLAPLRSVTIEKCHNTTVILGPVETHVYLSHCESVTLIACTRMVTVSSCTLCNLYLLTPNPPVVLSGNDSIRLAPYHTYYPKLEEHMAEVGIGAAMNMWDHPLCIGPDHKEDAPVWELLPPSDFFTFNIPFEMEGATKEIPGGLPSKYHRAIAHRSRQIDSWQKTVKEAGLSREQRKQFQALVESQFHLWLSESGHKRELDNLAVPQAAKH
;
A
#
# COMPACT_ATOMS: atom_id res chain seq x y z
N TYR A 1 9.40 -7.05 -12.01
CA TYR A 1 9.57 -8.39 -11.42
C TYR A 1 10.92 -8.59 -10.73
N PHE A 2 12.06 -8.51 -11.41
CA PHE A 2 13.37 -8.77 -10.79
C PHE A 2 13.68 -7.84 -9.59
N SER A 3 13.56 -6.53 -9.76
CA SER A 3 13.74 -5.54 -8.68
C SER A 3 12.77 -5.75 -7.51
N THR A 4 11.52 -6.13 -7.81
CA THR A 4 10.51 -6.47 -6.81
C THR A 4 10.90 -7.72 -6.03
N CYS A 5 11.38 -8.76 -6.71
CA CYS A 5 11.83 -9.98 -6.05
C CYS A 5 13.06 -9.72 -5.18
N HIS A 6 14.02 -8.92 -5.65
CA HIS A 6 15.18 -8.51 -4.88
C HIS A 6 14.75 -7.79 -3.58
N LEU A 7 13.85 -6.80 -3.68
CA LEU A 7 13.32 -6.06 -2.53
C LEU A 7 12.62 -6.97 -1.50
N LEU A 8 11.94 -8.02 -1.95
CA LEU A 8 11.20 -8.94 -1.07
C LEU A 8 12.06 -10.09 -0.53
N SER A 9 13.12 -10.46 -1.24
CA SER A 9 13.96 -11.63 -0.92
C SER A 9 15.16 -11.27 -0.04
N GLU A 10 15.72 -10.09 -0.24
CA GLU A 10 16.92 -9.62 0.45
C GLU A 10 16.53 -8.65 1.57
N ASN A 11 17.10 -8.86 2.76
CA ASN A 11 16.95 -7.95 3.89
C ASN A 11 17.90 -6.75 3.74
N THR A 12 17.83 -6.06 2.60
CA THR A 12 18.62 -4.84 2.37
C THR A 12 18.20 -3.78 3.39
N SER A 13 19.19 -3.19 4.07
CA SER A 13 18.97 -2.14 5.06
C SER A 13 18.45 -0.87 4.40
N ALA A 14 17.78 -0.01 5.17
CA ALA A 14 17.29 1.28 4.68
C ALA A 14 18.42 2.17 4.14
N VAL A 15 19.58 2.16 4.81
CA VAL A 15 20.77 2.94 4.42
C VAL A 15 21.33 2.48 3.07
N GLU A 16 21.48 1.17 2.87
CA GLU A 16 21.96 0.63 1.59
C GLU A 16 21.04 1.00 0.42
N ARG A 17 19.71 1.04 0.65
CA ARG A 17 18.76 1.47 -0.38
C ARG A 17 18.91 2.95 -0.72
N LEU A 18 19.12 3.81 0.28
CA LEU A 18 19.34 5.24 0.06
C LEU A 18 20.63 5.49 -0.72
N GLU A 19 21.73 4.84 -0.33
CA GLU A 19 23.00 4.94 -1.04
C GLU A 19 22.87 4.45 -2.48
N TRP A 20 22.14 3.36 -2.70
CA TRP A 20 21.87 2.83 -4.03
C TRP A 20 21.10 3.83 -4.90
N ASP A 21 20.00 4.37 -4.38
CA ASP A 21 19.17 5.35 -5.10
C ASP A 21 19.97 6.63 -5.40
N HIS A 22 20.75 7.12 -4.44
CA HIS A 22 21.59 8.29 -4.64
C HIS A 22 22.64 8.09 -5.74
N ARG A 23 23.33 6.94 -5.74
CA ARG A 23 24.29 6.61 -6.80
C ARG A 23 23.64 6.49 -8.18
N ILE A 24 22.43 5.93 -8.28
CA ILE A 24 21.70 5.86 -9.55
C ILE A 24 21.26 7.24 -10.02
N SER A 25 20.87 8.13 -9.10
CA SER A 25 20.47 9.49 -9.41
C SER A 25 21.61 10.31 -10.06
N GLU A 26 22.85 10.08 -9.63
CA GLU A 26 24.03 10.80 -10.15
C GLU A 26 24.68 10.10 -11.36
N ALA A 27 24.34 8.84 -11.60
CA ALA A 27 24.93 8.04 -12.66
C ALA A 27 24.45 8.46 -14.07
N THR A 28 25.34 8.33 -15.06
CA THR A 28 24.96 8.36 -16.48
C THR A 28 24.20 7.09 -16.88
N ASP A 29 23.43 7.11 -17.96
CA ASP A 29 22.57 5.97 -18.32
C ASP A 29 23.35 4.67 -18.56
N LEU A 30 24.57 4.75 -19.14
CA LEU A 30 25.49 3.61 -19.27
C LEU A 30 25.89 3.00 -17.91
N ILE A 31 26.15 3.86 -16.92
CA ILE A 31 26.50 3.43 -15.56
C ILE A 31 25.26 2.85 -14.86
N LYS A 32 24.07 3.46 -15.04
CA LYS A 32 22.81 2.94 -14.48
C LYS A 32 22.56 1.50 -14.93
N ASP A 33 22.75 1.19 -16.20
CA ASP A 33 22.54 -0.17 -16.70
C ASP A 33 23.59 -1.15 -16.18
N GLY A 34 24.85 -0.72 -16.08
CA GLY A 34 25.89 -1.47 -15.39
C GLY A 34 25.58 -1.73 -13.91
N MET A 35 24.96 -0.78 -13.21
CA MET A 35 24.52 -0.94 -11.82
C MET A 35 23.32 -1.87 -11.70
N LYS A 36 22.31 -1.75 -12.56
CA LYS A 36 21.17 -2.69 -12.60
C LYS A 36 21.65 -4.15 -12.77
N ASN A 37 22.70 -4.38 -13.56
CA ASN A 37 23.29 -5.70 -13.76
C ASN A 37 24.03 -6.27 -12.53
N LYS A 38 24.30 -5.46 -11.50
CA LYS A 38 24.90 -5.92 -10.23
C LYS A 38 23.87 -6.53 -9.27
N VAL A 39 22.59 -6.25 -9.47
CA VAL A 39 21.52 -6.79 -8.62
C VAL A 39 21.40 -8.30 -8.88
N ARG A 40 21.42 -9.10 -7.82
CA ARG A 40 21.32 -10.56 -7.88
C ARG A 40 20.14 -11.04 -7.03
N VAL A 41 19.49 -12.10 -7.48
CA VAL A 41 18.41 -12.78 -6.77
C VAL A 41 18.64 -14.29 -6.92
N GLY A 42 18.42 -15.05 -5.85
CA GLY A 42 18.50 -16.51 -5.90
C GLY A 42 17.51 -17.09 -6.91
N THR A 43 18.00 -17.91 -7.85
CA THR A 43 17.22 -18.42 -8.99
C THR A 43 15.94 -19.14 -8.54
N LEU A 44 16.03 -20.01 -7.54
CA LEU A 44 14.88 -20.76 -7.02
C LEU A 44 13.82 -19.83 -6.43
N LYS A 45 14.21 -18.86 -5.60
CA LYS A 45 13.30 -17.83 -5.06
C LYS A 45 12.66 -17.00 -6.18
N PHE A 46 13.41 -16.68 -7.23
CA PHE A 46 12.89 -15.92 -8.37
C PHE A 46 11.87 -16.73 -9.18
N VAL A 47 12.14 -18.02 -9.44
CA VAL A 47 11.19 -18.92 -10.10
C VAL A 47 9.90 -19.05 -9.28
N LEU A 48 10.03 -19.23 -7.96
CA LEU A 48 8.88 -19.24 -7.05
C LEU A 48 8.11 -17.92 -7.09
N PHE A 49 8.81 -16.79 -7.04
CA PHE A 49 8.22 -15.46 -7.14
C PHE A 49 7.43 -15.26 -8.44
N LEU A 50 7.96 -15.73 -9.58
CA LEU A 50 7.26 -15.69 -10.87
C LEU A 50 6.04 -16.62 -10.88
N TYR A 51 6.17 -17.82 -10.32
CA TYR A 51 5.09 -18.80 -10.28
C TYR A 51 3.89 -18.28 -9.46
N ILE A 52 4.13 -17.70 -8.28
CA ILE A 52 3.03 -17.18 -7.44
C ILE A 52 2.29 -15.99 -8.07
N GLN A 53 2.85 -15.34 -9.10
CA GLN A 53 2.10 -14.32 -9.85
C GLN A 53 0.86 -14.89 -10.54
N GLN A 54 0.81 -16.21 -10.77
CA GLN A 54 -0.36 -16.89 -11.31
C GLN A 54 -1.60 -16.77 -10.42
N LEU A 55 -1.43 -16.49 -9.12
CA LEU A 55 -2.54 -16.22 -8.21
C LEU A 55 -3.41 -15.04 -8.69
N ASN A 56 -2.82 -14.11 -9.45
CA ASN A 56 -3.50 -12.95 -10.03
C ASN A 56 -4.08 -13.23 -11.42
N LYS A 57 -3.82 -14.40 -12.04
CA LYS A 57 -4.42 -14.78 -13.32
C LYS A 57 -5.87 -15.20 -13.09
N VAL A 58 -6.81 -14.51 -13.74
CA VAL A 58 -8.24 -14.84 -13.70
C VAL A 58 -8.43 -16.28 -14.17
N SER A 59 -8.85 -17.18 -13.28
CA SER A 59 -9.23 -18.54 -13.66
C SER A 59 -10.54 -18.52 -14.43
N LEU A 60 -10.50 -18.82 -15.73
CA LEU A 60 -11.67 -18.85 -16.61
C LEU A 60 -12.75 -19.83 -16.13
N LYS A 61 -12.38 -20.89 -15.40
CA LYS A 61 -13.33 -21.84 -14.79
C LYS A 61 -14.19 -21.20 -13.71
N ALA A 62 -13.69 -20.18 -13.01
CA ALA A 62 -14.47 -19.48 -11.98
C ALA A 62 -15.56 -18.58 -12.57
N SER A 63 -15.39 -18.06 -13.79
CA SER A 63 -16.45 -17.32 -14.51
C SER A 63 -17.57 -18.21 -15.02
N LEU A 64 -17.26 -19.43 -15.50
CA LEU A 64 -18.27 -20.38 -15.98
C LEU A 64 -19.21 -20.90 -14.88
N VAL A 65 -18.72 -21.01 -13.63
CA VAL A 65 -19.53 -21.45 -12.48
C VAL A 65 -20.33 -20.29 -11.86
N ALA A 66 -19.93 -19.04 -12.08
CA ALA A 66 -20.59 -17.86 -11.55
C ALA A 66 -21.78 -17.36 -12.39
N GLY A 67 -22.02 -17.95 -13.57
CA GLY A 67 -23.16 -17.59 -14.44
C GLY A 67 -23.02 -16.25 -15.16
N ASP A 68 -21.85 -15.60 -15.09
CA ASP A 68 -21.60 -14.36 -15.83
C ASP A 68 -21.27 -14.72 -17.29
N GLU A 69 -22.27 -14.59 -18.18
CA GLU A 69 -22.11 -14.83 -19.61
C GLU A 69 -21.11 -13.84 -20.23
N TRP A 70 -20.16 -14.42 -20.95
CA TRP A 70 -19.16 -13.71 -21.73
C TRP A 70 -19.74 -13.38 -23.12
N PRO A 71 -19.46 -12.22 -23.74
CA PRO A 71 -18.63 -11.09 -23.29
C PRO A 71 -19.45 -9.93 -22.70
N THR A 72 -18.99 -9.37 -21.57
CA THR A 72 -19.59 -8.19 -20.93
C THR A 72 -19.21 -6.93 -21.69
N ARG A 73 -20.13 -6.40 -22.50
CA ARG A 73 -20.08 -5.00 -22.94
C ARG A 73 -20.50 -4.11 -21.77
N SER A 74 -19.56 -3.38 -21.18
CA SER A 74 -19.88 -2.31 -20.23
C SER A 74 -20.51 -1.14 -21.00
N SER A 75 -21.85 -1.07 -20.99
CA SER A 75 -22.60 0.11 -21.40
C SER A 75 -23.52 0.54 -20.26
N SER A 76 -23.26 1.75 -19.77
CA SER A 76 -24.12 2.64 -18.97
C SER A 76 -24.40 2.29 -17.49
N PRO A 77 -24.53 3.31 -16.61
CA PRO A 77 -24.74 3.12 -15.18
C PRO A 77 -26.22 3.23 -14.82
N ASP A 78 -26.83 2.16 -14.31
CA ASP A 78 -28.09 2.26 -13.57
C ASP A 78 -27.81 2.12 -12.07
N LEU A 79 -28.17 3.19 -11.36
CA LEU A 79 -28.15 3.34 -9.91
C LEU A 79 -29.24 2.45 -9.27
N ASP A 80 -28.99 1.15 -9.13
CA ASP A 80 -29.90 0.28 -8.37
C ASP A 80 -29.52 0.19 -6.88
N THR A 81 -30.41 0.77 -6.09
CA THR A 81 -30.41 0.92 -4.63
C THR A 81 -30.80 -0.37 -3.90
N SER A 82 -30.34 -1.54 -4.36
CA SER A 82 -30.54 -2.82 -3.66
C SER A 82 -29.20 -3.41 -3.21
N GLY A 83 -29.00 -3.45 -1.90
CA GLY A 83 -27.76 -3.86 -1.23
C GLY A 83 -27.43 -5.36 -1.30
N ARG A 84 -27.60 -6.00 -2.46
CA ARG A 84 -27.29 -7.41 -2.64
C ARG A 84 -27.11 -7.70 -4.13
N ASN A 85 -25.89 -7.48 -4.64
CA ASN A 85 -25.23 -8.24 -5.71
C ASN A 85 -23.91 -7.56 -6.09
N THR A 86 -22.81 -7.96 -5.45
CA THR A 86 -21.44 -7.62 -5.88
C THR A 86 -21.02 -8.54 -7.03
N PRO A 87 -20.35 -8.04 -8.10
CA PRO A 87 -19.66 -8.89 -9.05
C PRO A 87 -18.61 -9.71 -8.30
N ARG A 88 -18.75 -11.04 -8.34
CA ARG A 88 -18.08 -11.97 -7.40
C ARG A 88 -16.66 -12.37 -7.80
N ASN A 89 -16.20 -11.97 -9.00
CA ASN A 89 -15.03 -12.61 -9.62
C ASN A 89 -13.71 -11.83 -9.59
N SER A 90 -13.68 -10.53 -9.30
CA SER A 90 -12.40 -9.79 -9.13
C SER A 90 -11.81 -9.86 -7.71
N ASN A 91 -12.58 -10.38 -6.74
CA ASN A 91 -12.32 -10.19 -5.31
C ASN A 91 -11.71 -11.39 -4.57
N LYS A 92 -11.41 -12.50 -5.25
CA LYS A 92 -10.80 -13.69 -4.61
C LYS A 92 -9.29 -13.57 -4.36
N VAL A 93 -8.64 -12.54 -4.90
CA VAL A 93 -7.18 -12.44 -5.05
C VAL A 93 -6.43 -12.18 -3.72
N LEU A 94 -7.11 -11.75 -2.65
CA LEU A 94 -6.45 -11.30 -1.41
C LEU A 94 -7.11 -11.78 -0.11
N ASP A 95 -7.88 -12.87 -0.15
CA ASP A 95 -8.31 -13.57 1.08
C ASP A 95 -7.22 -14.58 1.45
N ASP A 96 -6.76 -14.58 2.71
CA ASP A 96 -5.72 -15.50 3.20
C ASP A 96 -6.11 -16.98 2.93
N HIS A 97 -7.41 -17.25 2.89
CA HIS A 97 -7.95 -18.56 2.52
C HIS A 97 -7.63 -18.90 1.06
N SER A 98 -7.81 -17.96 0.12
CA SER A 98 -7.46 -18.17 -1.29
C SER A 98 -5.97 -18.43 -1.48
N HIS A 99 -5.11 -17.76 -0.70
CA HIS A 99 -3.66 -17.99 -0.75
C HIS A 99 -3.32 -19.41 -0.29
N MET A 100 -3.90 -19.86 0.82
CA MET A 100 -3.74 -21.23 1.33
C MET A 100 -4.23 -22.27 0.30
N VAL A 101 -5.43 -22.09 -0.24
CA VAL A 101 -6.01 -23.00 -1.25
C VAL A 101 -5.18 -23.02 -2.53
N PHE A 102 -4.65 -21.87 -2.96
CA PHE A 102 -3.73 -21.81 -4.10
C PHE A 102 -2.50 -22.68 -3.86
N ILE A 103 -1.83 -22.54 -2.71
CA ILE A 103 -0.67 -23.38 -2.38
C ILE A 103 -1.07 -24.85 -2.30
N GLN A 104 -2.17 -25.18 -1.61
CA GLN A 104 -2.63 -26.56 -1.47
C GLN A 104 -2.86 -27.26 -2.82
N ASN A 105 -3.43 -26.53 -3.79
CA ASN A 105 -3.72 -27.04 -5.12
C ASN A 105 -2.48 -27.11 -6.02
N ASN A 106 -1.54 -26.17 -5.86
CA ASN A 106 -0.39 -26.02 -6.75
C ASN A 106 0.93 -26.53 -6.17
N ILE A 107 0.95 -27.03 -4.93
CA ILE A 107 2.21 -27.43 -4.26
C ILE A 107 2.97 -28.51 -5.04
N HIS A 108 2.28 -29.39 -5.78
CA HIS A 108 2.95 -30.38 -6.61
C HIS A 108 3.79 -29.70 -7.71
N GLU A 109 3.17 -28.84 -8.51
CA GLU A 109 3.85 -28.06 -9.56
C GLU A 109 4.96 -27.16 -8.96
N ILE A 110 4.71 -26.54 -7.81
CA ILE A 110 5.71 -25.72 -7.10
C ILE A 110 6.95 -26.56 -6.76
N LEU A 111 6.76 -27.77 -6.23
CA LEU A 111 7.88 -28.65 -5.87
C LEU A 111 8.57 -29.21 -7.11
N GLU A 112 7.82 -29.50 -8.19
CA GLU A 112 8.41 -29.92 -9.47
C GLU A 112 9.31 -28.86 -10.09
N LEU A 113 8.95 -27.57 -9.97
CA LEU A 113 9.79 -26.45 -10.43
C LEU A 113 11.13 -26.34 -9.68
N LEU A 114 11.23 -26.94 -8.50
CA LEU A 114 12.43 -26.96 -7.67
C LEU A 114 13.24 -28.25 -7.82
N LEU A 115 12.78 -29.20 -8.64
CA LEU A 115 13.54 -30.42 -8.93
C LEU A 115 14.75 -30.10 -9.80
N GLU A 116 15.91 -30.52 -9.34
CA GLU A 116 17.07 -30.66 -10.20
C GLU A 116 16.96 -31.99 -10.94
N HIS A 117 16.95 -31.95 -12.26
CA HIS A 117 17.02 -33.18 -13.05
C HIS A 117 18.47 -33.65 -13.06
N ASP A 118 18.75 -34.77 -12.39
CA ASP A 118 20.03 -35.46 -12.56
C ASP A 118 20.17 -35.88 -14.03
N THR A 119 21.08 -35.24 -14.77
CA THR A 119 21.32 -35.50 -16.19
C THR A 119 21.88 -36.89 -16.49
N TYR A 120 22.08 -37.75 -15.47
CA TYR A 120 22.77 -39.04 -15.59
C TYR A 120 22.12 -40.21 -14.82
N GLY A 121 20.83 -40.14 -14.47
CA GLY A 121 20.15 -41.17 -13.69
C GLY A 121 18.89 -41.74 -14.34
N SER A 122 19.03 -42.74 -15.20
CA SER A 122 17.90 -43.57 -15.63
C SER A 122 17.47 -44.52 -14.51
N SER A 123 16.48 -44.14 -13.71
CA SER A 123 15.71 -45.08 -12.89
C SER A 123 14.44 -44.44 -12.34
N GLN A 124 13.33 -45.19 -12.35
CA GLN A 124 12.05 -44.90 -11.71
C GLN A 124 12.18 -44.84 -10.16
N GLY A 125 13.08 -44.02 -9.64
CA GLY A 125 13.23 -43.74 -8.20
C GLY A 125 12.28 -42.64 -7.75
N ASP A 126 11.92 -42.63 -6.47
CA ASP A 126 11.21 -41.52 -5.83
C ASP A 126 12.04 -40.23 -6.04
N LEU A 127 11.47 -39.25 -6.76
CA LEU A 127 12.10 -37.94 -7.00
C LEU A 127 12.51 -37.30 -5.67
N SER A 128 13.70 -36.69 -5.63
CA SER A 128 14.24 -36.07 -4.42
C SER A 128 14.59 -34.60 -4.63
N LEU A 129 14.37 -33.79 -3.59
CA LEU A 129 14.68 -32.36 -3.55
C LEU A 129 15.92 -32.10 -2.70
N THR A 130 16.74 -31.14 -3.12
CA THR A 130 17.92 -30.70 -2.38
C THR A 130 17.52 -29.86 -1.15
N LEU A 131 18.44 -29.69 -0.22
CA LEU A 131 18.23 -28.79 0.92
C LEU A 131 17.98 -27.34 0.47
N GLU A 132 18.71 -26.86 -0.55
CA GLU A 132 18.56 -25.50 -1.09
C GLU A 132 17.17 -25.27 -1.70
N ALA A 133 16.60 -26.29 -2.36
CA ALA A 133 15.22 -26.24 -2.84
C ALA A 133 14.20 -26.06 -1.70
N VAL A 134 14.37 -26.79 -0.60
CA VAL A 134 13.47 -26.66 0.56
C VAL A 134 13.69 -25.34 1.31
N GLU A 135 14.92 -24.83 1.38
CA GLU A 135 15.22 -23.49 1.88
C GLU A 135 14.54 -22.40 1.03
N ALA A 136 14.52 -22.56 -0.30
CA ALA A 136 13.85 -21.63 -1.20
C ALA A 136 12.34 -21.59 -0.99
N LEU A 137 11.69 -22.71 -0.62
CA LEU A 137 10.27 -22.73 -0.22
C LEU A 137 9.99 -21.81 0.98
N GLY A 138 11.00 -21.51 1.80
CA GLY A 138 10.95 -20.51 2.86
C GLY A 138 10.52 -19.11 2.39
N PHE A 139 10.62 -18.82 1.08
CA PHE A 139 10.11 -17.59 0.49
C PHE A 139 8.57 -17.48 0.52
N ILE A 140 7.87 -18.62 0.48
CA ILE A 140 6.40 -18.70 0.45
C ILE A 140 5.85 -19.22 1.78
N LEU A 141 6.57 -20.15 2.41
CA LEU A 141 6.12 -20.90 3.57
C LEU A 141 6.99 -20.62 4.79
N ALA A 142 6.35 -20.42 5.93
CA ALA A 142 6.98 -20.45 7.24
C ALA A 142 6.16 -21.37 8.14
N GLY A 143 6.79 -21.98 9.14
CA GLY A 143 6.11 -22.90 10.03
C GLY A 143 6.34 -22.56 11.50
N SER A 144 5.64 -23.30 12.36
CA SER A 144 5.79 -23.22 13.81
C SER A 144 5.48 -24.57 14.44
N VAL A 145 6.16 -24.89 15.53
CA VAL A 145 5.95 -26.12 16.30
C VAL A 145 5.21 -25.88 17.62
N ASP A 146 5.01 -24.62 18.01
CA ASP A 146 4.54 -24.21 19.34
C ASP A 146 3.26 -23.34 19.30
N ARG A 147 2.43 -23.58 18.29
CA ARG A 147 1.19 -22.81 18.01
C ARG A 147 1.48 -21.33 17.69
N CYS A 148 2.47 -21.08 16.83
CA CYS A 148 2.80 -19.77 16.26
C CYS A 148 3.41 -18.78 17.27
N LYS A 149 4.03 -19.26 18.35
CA LYS A 149 4.81 -18.39 19.25
C LYS A 149 6.20 -18.14 18.69
N THR A 150 6.80 -19.16 18.07
CA THR A 150 8.06 -19.07 17.32
C THR A 150 7.80 -19.48 15.88
N MET A 151 8.27 -18.64 14.94
CA MET A 151 8.24 -18.97 13.52
C MET A 151 9.62 -19.47 13.13
N LEU A 152 9.67 -20.66 12.56
CA LEU A 152 10.90 -21.28 12.11
C LEU A 152 10.86 -21.46 10.59
N PRO A 153 12.02 -21.36 9.92
CA PRO A 153 12.14 -21.74 8.52
C PRO A 153 11.66 -23.18 8.28
N ILE A 154 11.06 -23.42 7.11
CA ILE A 154 10.47 -24.72 6.78
C ILE A 154 11.50 -25.85 6.81
N GLN A 155 12.73 -25.58 6.37
CA GLN A 155 13.82 -26.55 6.36
C GLN A 155 14.17 -27.02 7.78
N ASP A 156 14.21 -26.11 8.75
CA ASP A 156 14.59 -26.43 10.13
C ASP A 156 13.53 -27.34 10.76
N ILE A 157 12.25 -27.06 10.50
CA ILE A 157 11.13 -27.88 10.97
C ILE A 157 11.15 -29.25 10.30
N ALA A 158 11.37 -29.29 8.99
CA ALA A 158 11.39 -30.52 8.22
C ALA A 158 12.55 -31.47 8.64
N MET A 159 13.63 -30.92 9.19
CA MET A 159 14.79 -31.65 9.69
C MET A 159 14.68 -32.08 11.16
N LEU A 160 13.63 -31.68 11.89
CA LEU A 160 13.42 -32.10 13.28
C LEU A 160 13.32 -33.63 13.36
N GLN A 161 13.97 -34.22 14.37
CA GLN A 161 14.02 -35.69 14.53
C GLN A 161 12.63 -36.33 14.65
N THR A 162 11.67 -35.60 15.21
CA THR A 162 10.28 -36.04 15.36
C THR A 162 9.48 -35.99 14.05
N LEU A 163 9.91 -35.19 13.07
CA LEU A 163 9.18 -34.92 11.83
C LEU A 163 9.89 -35.47 10.58
N GLN A 164 11.19 -35.77 10.65
CA GLN A 164 12.00 -36.22 9.50
C GLN A 164 11.40 -37.41 8.72
N HIS A 165 10.72 -38.35 9.41
CA HIS A 165 10.05 -39.48 8.75
C HIS A 165 8.81 -39.03 7.94
N ARG A 166 8.10 -38.01 8.41
CA ARG A 166 6.93 -37.46 7.73
C ARG A 166 7.33 -36.52 6.59
N SER A 167 8.31 -35.65 6.81
CA SER A 167 8.83 -34.74 5.79
C SER A 167 9.63 -35.46 4.70
N GLY A 168 10.08 -36.69 4.97
CA GLY A 168 10.87 -37.49 4.04
C GLY A 168 12.34 -37.09 3.96
N TYR A 169 12.87 -36.48 5.01
CA TYR A 169 14.27 -36.05 5.07
C TYR A 169 15.23 -37.23 5.29
N SER A 170 16.22 -37.36 4.41
CA SER A 170 17.31 -38.32 4.53
C SER A 170 18.60 -37.63 5.00
N LYS A 171 19.04 -37.92 6.23
CA LYS A 171 20.31 -37.40 6.77
C LYS A 171 21.53 -37.81 5.95
N LEU A 172 21.49 -39.00 5.35
CA LEU A 172 22.60 -39.54 4.57
C LEU A 172 22.77 -38.78 3.24
N MET A 173 21.65 -38.52 2.56
CA MET A 173 21.65 -37.88 1.25
C MET A 173 21.50 -36.35 1.32
N LYS A 174 21.16 -35.80 2.50
CA LYS A 174 20.81 -34.40 2.71
C LYS A 174 19.73 -33.92 1.73
N SER A 175 18.77 -34.80 1.44
CA SER A 175 17.70 -34.59 0.48
C SER A 175 16.34 -34.99 1.05
N PHE A 176 15.28 -34.56 0.39
CA PHE A 176 13.90 -34.81 0.77
C PHE A 176 13.19 -35.62 -0.30
N SER A 177 12.44 -36.66 0.08
CA SER A 177 11.53 -37.33 -0.84
C SER A 177 10.40 -36.38 -1.25
N LEU A 178 10.25 -36.13 -2.56
CA LEU A 178 9.23 -35.24 -3.12
C LEU A 178 7.83 -35.60 -2.62
N ARG A 179 7.47 -36.88 -2.70
CA ARG A 179 6.14 -37.38 -2.35
C ARG A 179 5.83 -37.21 -0.86
N LEU A 180 6.78 -37.54 0.01
CA LEU A 180 6.61 -37.41 1.45
C LEU A 180 6.55 -35.94 1.87
N LEU A 181 7.45 -35.10 1.33
CA LEU A 181 7.46 -33.67 1.59
C LEU A 181 6.15 -33.00 1.14
N GLN A 182 5.66 -33.33 -0.06
CA GLN A 182 4.39 -32.82 -0.58
C GLN A 182 3.22 -33.15 0.35
N ASN A 183 3.10 -34.41 0.75
CA ASN A 183 2.01 -34.85 1.62
C ASN A 183 2.12 -34.18 3.00
N TRP A 184 3.33 -34.10 3.56
CA TRP A 184 3.55 -33.43 4.83
C TRP A 184 3.17 -31.94 4.79
N ILE A 185 3.55 -31.21 3.74
CA ILE A 185 3.16 -29.81 3.55
C ILE A 185 1.65 -29.69 3.44
N LYS A 186 0.99 -30.52 2.61
CA LYS A 186 -0.48 -30.50 2.47
C LYS A 186 -1.21 -30.77 3.79
N ASP A 187 -0.73 -31.73 4.57
CA ASP A 187 -1.33 -32.10 5.85
C ASP A 187 -1.13 -31.04 6.94
N SER A 188 -0.07 -30.24 6.81
CA SER A 188 0.36 -29.29 7.83
C SER A 188 0.03 -27.83 7.48
N LEU A 189 -0.44 -27.58 6.25
CA LEU A 189 -0.82 -26.25 5.78
C LEU A 189 -2.06 -25.75 6.55
N VAL A 190 -1.94 -24.54 7.09
CA VAL A 190 -3.02 -23.85 7.79
C VAL A 190 -3.19 -22.45 7.21
N GLN A 191 -4.35 -21.84 7.45
CA GLN A 191 -4.57 -20.44 7.11
C GLN A 191 -3.60 -19.55 7.92
N ASN A 192 -3.11 -18.47 7.30
CA ASN A 192 -2.17 -17.57 7.95
C ASN A 192 -2.72 -17.01 9.28
N PRO A 193 -2.13 -17.33 10.45
CA PRO A 193 -2.62 -16.91 11.76
C PRO A 193 -2.43 -15.39 11.99
N PHE A 194 -1.60 -14.75 11.19
CA PHE A 194 -1.35 -13.31 11.24
C PHE A 194 -2.00 -12.56 10.08
N GLY A 195 -2.78 -13.25 9.25
CA GLY A 195 -3.44 -12.67 8.07
C GLY A 195 -4.56 -11.69 8.41
N ILE A 196 -5.16 -11.15 7.35
CA ILE A 196 -6.28 -10.20 7.43
C ILE A 196 -7.49 -10.86 8.11
N SER A 197 -7.82 -12.09 7.74
CA SER A 197 -8.98 -12.83 8.26
C SER A 197 -8.83 -13.13 9.75
N ALA A 198 -7.61 -13.49 10.20
CA ALA A 198 -7.31 -13.65 11.61
C ALA A 198 -7.36 -12.31 12.37
N CYS A 199 -6.83 -11.23 11.78
CA CYS A 199 -6.91 -9.89 12.37
C CYS A 199 -8.36 -9.40 12.54
N ILE A 200 -9.27 -9.73 11.62
CA ILE A 200 -10.70 -9.38 11.76
C ILE A 200 -11.36 -10.21 12.87
N ALA A 201 -11.03 -11.50 12.98
CA ALA A 201 -11.66 -12.41 13.91
C ALA A 201 -11.17 -12.22 15.36
N SER A 202 -9.86 -12.11 15.56
CA SER A 202 -9.22 -12.08 16.88
C SER A 202 -8.30 -10.88 17.11
N GLY A 203 -8.29 -9.90 16.21
CA GLY A 203 -7.49 -8.68 16.37
C GLY A 203 -8.00 -7.77 17.49
N ARG A 204 -7.08 -6.97 18.05
CA ARG A 204 -7.42 -5.94 19.02
C ARG A 204 -8.06 -4.78 18.26
N ARG A 205 -9.30 -4.43 18.64
CA ARG A 205 -9.98 -3.26 18.09
C ARG A 205 -9.31 -1.98 18.57
N LEU A 206 -9.12 -1.04 17.65
CA LEU A 206 -8.57 0.27 17.95
C LEU A 206 -9.69 1.31 17.92
N SER A 207 -9.81 2.06 19.01
CA SER A 207 -10.64 3.25 19.08
C SER A 207 -9.74 4.46 18.95
N TRP A 208 -9.67 5.03 17.75
CA TRP A 208 -8.89 6.23 17.51
C TRP A 208 -9.80 7.45 17.69
N PRO A 209 -9.63 8.26 18.76
CA PRO A 209 -10.36 9.51 18.92
C PRO A 209 -10.13 10.46 17.75
N MET A 210 -11.14 11.27 17.49
CA MET A 210 -11.27 12.18 16.35
C MET A 210 -10.48 13.47 16.63
N GLY A 211 -9.72 13.97 15.66
CA GLY A 211 -9.24 15.37 15.63
C GLY A 211 -8.21 15.81 16.68
N ALA A 212 -7.56 14.92 17.43
CA ALA A 212 -6.55 15.33 18.41
C ALA A 212 -5.33 14.39 18.40
N GLY A 213 -4.15 14.99 18.54
CA GLY A 213 -2.86 14.30 18.69
C GLY A 213 -2.83 13.35 19.89
N ASP A 214 -1.67 12.71 20.08
CA ASP A 214 -1.45 11.55 20.95
C ASP A 214 -1.89 11.71 22.43
N ASP A 215 -2.21 12.93 22.88
CA ASP A 215 -2.50 13.27 24.29
C ASP A 215 -3.99 13.38 24.68
N SER A 216 -4.94 13.08 23.79
CA SER A 216 -6.37 13.18 24.14
C SER A 216 -6.93 11.89 24.76
N LYS A 217 -7.26 11.98 26.06
CA LYS A 217 -7.96 10.95 26.84
C LYS A 217 -9.23 10.46 26.12
N GLU A 218 -9.47 9.15 26.23
CA GLU A 218 -10.62 8.42 25.70
C GLU A 218 -11.96 9.11 26.02
N VAL A 219 -12.58 9.75 25.02
CA VAL A 219 -13.94 10.29 25.14
C VAL A 219 -14.96 9.19 24.85
N LYS A 220 -15.93 9.05 25.75
CA LYS A 220 -17.02 8.05 25.71
C LYS A 220 -17.92 8.14 24.47
N GLU A 221 -18.51 6.99 24.18
CA GLU A 221 -19.18 6.56 22.95
C GLU A 221 -20.44 7.36 22.54
N SER A 222 -20.55 7.61 21.23
CA SER A 222 -21.83 7.82 20.54
C SER A 222 -21.97 6.82 19.39
N SER A 223 -23.20 6.29 19.26
CA SER A 223 -23.58 5.04 18.59
C SER A 223 -23.85 5.15 17.09
N ASN A 224 -23.06 5.92 16.35
CA ASN A 224 -23.13 5.89 14.89
C ASN A 224 -22.09 4.91 14.34
N LYS A 225 -22.55 3.93 13.53
CA LYS A 225 -21.79 2.86 12.86
C LYS A 225 -20.32 3.25 12.60
N ARG A 226 -19.45 3.02 13.59
CA ARG A 226 -18.03 3.38 13.53
C ARG A 226 -17.32 2.45 12.55
N GLY A 227 -16.38 2.98 11.78
CA GLY A 227 -15.47 2.15 10.99
C GLY A 227 -14.76 1.14 11.88
N ARG A 228 -14.50 -0.05 11.34
CA ARG A 228 -13.84 -1.14 12.06
C ARG A 228 -12.34 -1.00 11.87
N ILE A 229 -11.64 -0.63 12.93
CA ILE A 229 -10.18 -0.57 12.95
C ILE A 229 -9.67 -1.66 13.88
N ALA A 230 -8.77 -2.51 13.40
CA ALA A 230 -8.22 -3.62 14.16
C ALA A 230 -6.73 -3.82 13.87
N THR A 231 -6.00 -4.33 14.85
CA THR A 231 -4.60 -4.72 14.71
C THR A 231 -4.32 -6.08 15.32
N ASN A 232 -3.40 -6.84 14.71
CA ASN A 232 -2.91 -8.11 15.23
C ASN A 232 -1.57 -7.98 16.00
N ALA A 233 -1.06 -6.76 16.23
CA ALA A 233 0.28 -6.56 16.79
C ALA A 233 0.55 -7.28 18.13
N HIS A 234 -0.49 -7.61 18.90
CA HIS A 234 -0.40 -8.30 20.17
C HIS A 234 -0.21 -9.82 20.06
N VAL A 235 -0.54 -10.44 18.92
CA VAL A 235 -0.36 -11.88 18.68
C VAL A 235 0.88 -12.21 17.84
N VAL A 236 1.43 -11.22 17.14
CA VAL A 236 2.62 -11.42 16.31
C VAL A 236 3.85 -11.51 17.22
N PRO A 237 4.78 -12.46 17.00
CA PRO A 237 6.06 -12.48 17.72
C PRO A 237 6.91 -11.24 17.39
N LYS A 238 7.61 -10.67 18.38
CA LYS A 238 8.39 -9.42 18.22
C LYS A 238 9.42 -9.49 17.08
N GLU A 239 10.10 -10.63 16.95
CA GLU A 239 11.12 -10.89 15.91
C GLU A 239 10.53 -10.95 14.49
N HIS A 240 9.23 -11.19 14.36
CA HIS A 240 8.53 -11.34 13.09
C HIS A 240 7.48 -10.23 12.85
N MET A 241 7.59 -9.10 13.55
CA MET A 241 6.71 -7.94 13.36
C MET A 241 6.74 -7.43 11.92
N LYS A 242 7.95 -7.25 11.39
CA LYS A 242 8.17 -6.86 10.00
C LYS A 242 7.76 -8.02 9.11
N GLY A 243 6.63 -7.90 8.42
CA GLY A 243 6.02 -9.09 7.81
C GLY A 243 4.54 -9.18 8.10
N ASN A 244 4.27 -9.26 9.40
CA ASN A 244 3.07 -9.86 9.92
C ASN A 244 2.24 -8.89 10.76
N LYS A 245 2.78 -7.74 11.18
CA LYS A 245 2.00 -6.68 11.83
C LYS A 245 1.06 -6.04 10.80
N ILE A 246 -0.24 -6.26 10.96
CA ILE A 246 -1.30 -5.77 10.09
C ILE A 246 -2.21 -4.81 10.86
N ILE A 247 -2.66 -3.77 10.17
CA ILE A 247 -3.75 -2.90 10.62
C ILE A 247 -4.80 -2.86 9.51
N ILE A 248 -6.05 -3.13 9.86
CA ILE A 248 -7.18 -3.07 8.93
C ILE A 248 -8.07 -1.90 9.34
N MET A 249 -8.35 -1.02 8.39
CA MET A 249 -9.30 0.07 8.50
C MET A 249 -10.42 -0.20 7.50
N SER A 250 -11.57 -0.68 7.98
CA SER A 250 -12.69 -1.00 7.08
C SER A 250 -13.96 -0.26 7.41
N GLN A 251 -14.68 0.17 6.38
CA GLN A 251 -15.96 0.88 6.51
C GLN A 251 -15.84 2.19 7.30
N VAL A 252 -14.68 2.85 7.23
CA VAL A 252 -14.52 4.21 7.78
C VAL A 252 -15.25 5.16 6.83
N GLY A 253 -16.35 5.74 7.31
CA GLY A 253 -17.24 6.56 6.51
C GLY A 253 -17.42 7.95 7.11
N LYS A 254 -17.31 9.01 6.30
CA LYS A 254 -17.63 10.40 6.69
C LYS A 254 -16.85 10.89 7.92
N GLN A 255 -15.60 10.46 8.07
CA GLN A 255 -14.78 10.71 9.26
C GLN A 255 -13.35 11.08 8.89
N THR A 256 -12.73 11.88 9.74
CA THR A 256 -11.31 12.20 9.69
C THR A 256 -10.57 11.39 10.76
N ILE A 257 -9.59 10.59 10.33
CA ILE A 257 -8.71 9.82 11.20
C ILE A 257 -7.30 10.35 11.02
N SER A 258 -6.66 10.72 12.12
CA SER A 258 -5.25 11.08 12.13
C SER A 258 -4.50 10.27 13.17
N ARG A 259 -3.38 9.68 12.76
CA ARG A 259 -2.49 8.90 13.63
C ARG A 259 -1.04 9.03 13.20
N SER A 260 -0.18 9.27 14.18
CA SER A 260 1.28 9.30 14.07
C SER A 260 1.97 8.46 15.17
N SER A 261 1.24 7.50 15.75
CA SER A 261 1.72 6.68 16.88
C SER A 261 2.53 5.46 16.44
N SER A 262 3.32 4.89 17.35
CA SER A 262 4.07 3.65 17.17
C SER A 262 3.23 2.41 16.83
N THR A 263 1.91 2.49 17.03
CA THR A 263 0.98 1.47 16.53
C THR A 263 1.09 1.28 15.02
N LEU A 264 1.30 2.35 14.24
CA LEU A 264 1.41 2.30 12.78
C LEU A 264 2.79 1.86 12.27
N GLU A 265 3.85 2.11 13.05
CA GLU A 265 5.23 1.87 12.62
C GLU A 265 5.44 0.44 12.09
N ASN A 266 6.05 0.33 10.92
CA ASN A 266 6.40 -0.92 10.25
C ASN A 266 5.22 -1.87 10.00
N SER A 267 3.98 -1.37 10.07
CA SER A 267 2.78 -2.17 9.85
C SER A 267 2.39 -2.21 8.37
N SER A 268 1.70 -3.29 7.98
CA SER A 268 1.04 -3.42 6.68
C SER A 268 -0.42 -2.98 6.85
N VAL A 269 -0.82 -1.90 6.20
CA VAL A 269 -2.14 -1.27 6.40
C VAL A 269 -3.08 -1.63 5.26
N LYS A 270 -4.26 -2.15 5.59
CA LYS A 270 -5.35 -2.38 4.62
C LYS A 270 -6.51 -1.43 4.88
N ILE A 271 -6.75 -0.52 3.94
CA ILE A 271 -7.88 0.41 3.91
C ILE A 271 -8.92 -0.16 2.96
N HIS A 272 -10.11 -0.49 3.46
CA HIS A 272 -11.09 -1.26 2.69
C HIS A 272 -12.53 -0.76 2.87
N ARG A 273 -13.21 -0.44 1.77
CA ARG A 273 -14.61 0.08 1.79
C ARG A 273 -14.77 1.37 2.61
N CYS A 274 -13.75 2.23 2.59
CA CYS A 274 -13.84 3.54 3.24
C CYS A 274 -14.48 4.56 2.29
N HIS A 275 -15.22 5.51 2.84
CA HIS A 275 -15.95 6.45 2.02
C HIS A 275 -16.09 7.86 2.60
N SER A 276 -15.94 8.89 1.76
CA SER A 276 -16.04 10.29 2.21
C SER A 276 -15.16 10.55 3.44
N ALA A 277 -13.99 9.94 3.52
CA ALA A 277 -13.13 9.95 4.70
C ALA A 277 -11.79 10.64 4.42
N PHE A 278 -11.18 11.18 5.47
CA PHE A 278 -9.83 11.73 5.44
C PHE A 278 -8.95 10.89 6.36
N LEU A 279 -7.94 10.23 5.82
CA LEU A 279 -7.10 9.28 6.55
C LEU A 279 -5.65 9.78 6.53
N TYR A 280 -5.17 10.28 7.67
CA TYR A 280 -3.78 10.71 7.87
C TYR A 280 -3.04 9.65 8.68
N LEU A 281 -2.17 8.89 8.01
CA LEU A 281 -1.35 7.84 8.61
C LEU A 281 0.12 8.28 8.56
N LEU A 282 0.50 9.17 9.46
CA LEU A 282 1.78 9.91 9.44
C LEU A 282 2.87 9.17 10.22
N ALA A 283 3.20 7.96 9.78
CA ALA A 283 4.19 7.07 10.38
C ALA A 283 4.93 6.29 9.28
N PRO A 284 6.12 5.72 9.54
CA PRO A 284 6.78 4.82 8.60
C PRO A 284 5.97 3.51 8.49
N LEU A 285 5.49 3.21 7.28
CA LEU A 285 4.66 2.03 6.99
C LEU A 285 5.44 1.02 6.17
N ARG A 286 5.10 -0.27 6.29
CA ARG A 286 5.73 -1.32 5.46
C ARG A 286 5.09 -1.41 4.08
N SER A 287 3.76 -1.50 4.04
CA SER A 287 2.97 -1.56 2.81
C SER A 287 1.56 -1.03 3.07
N VAL A 288 0.90 -0.54 2.03
CA VAL A 288 -0.49 -0.07 2.13
C VAL A 288 -1.31 -0.60 0.97
N THR A 289 -2.47 -1.16 1.28
CA THR A 289 -3.48 -1.58 0.29
C THR A 289 -4.75 -0.77 0.49
N ILE A 290 -5.22 -0.10 -0.55
CA ILE A 290 -6.41 0.73 -0.56
C ILE A 290 -7.38 0.12 -1.58
N GLU A 291 -8.51 -0.38 -1.07
CA GLU A 291 -9.42 -1.21 -1.86
C GLU A 291 -10.88 -0.76 -1.67
N LYS A 292 -11.65 -0.66 -2.76
CA LYS A 292 -13.10 -0.34 -2.70
C LYS A 292 -13.42 0.97 -1.98
N CYS A 293 -12.52 1.96 -2.06
CA CYS A 293 -12.73 3.24 -1.39
C CYS A 293 -13.31 4.27 -2.35
N HIS A 294 -14.19 5.14 -1.86
CA HIS A 294 -14.80 6.17 -2.70
C HIS A 294 -14.81 7.56 -2.05
N ASN A 295 -14.54 8.61 -2.83
CA ASN A 295 -14.48 10.00 -2.35
C ASN A 295 -13.60 10.16 -1.09
N THR A 296 -12.45 9.51 -1.02
CA THR A 296 -11.62 9.42 0.19
C THR A 296 -10.25 10.02 -0.08
N THR A 297 -9.74 10.81 0.86
CA THR A 297 -8.39 11.36 0.83
C THR A 297 -7.51 10.56 1.79
N VAL A 298 -6.43 9.98 1.28
CA VAL A 298 -5.50 9.15 2.04
C VAL A 298 -4.11 9.78 1.99
N ILE A 299 -3.62 10.18 3.15
CA ILE A 299 -2.32 10.78 3.36
C ILE A 299 -1.46 9.78 4.13
N LEU A 300 -0.36 9.37 3.53
CA LEU A 300 0.54 8.36 4.07
C LEU A 300 1.89 8.98 4.41
N GLY A 301 2.45 8.57 5.53
CA GLY A 301 3.88 8.63 5.75
C GLY A 301 4.63 7.69 4.80
N PRO A 302 5.97 7.70 4.83
CA PRO A 302 6.80 6.90 3.94
C PRO A 302 6.48 5.41 4.01
N VAL A 303 6.29 4.79 2.84
CA VAL A 303 5.91 3.37 2.71
C VAL A 303 7.05 2.56 2.10
N GLU A 304 7.65 1.68 2.90
CA GLU A 304 8.87 0.93 2.60
C GLU A 304 8.82 0.15 1.28
N THR A 305 7.73 -0.58 1.02
CA THR A 305 7.69 -1.55 -0.10
C THR A 305 6.76 -1.14 -1.24
N HIS A 306 5.47 -0.99 -0.97
CA HIS A 306 4.49 -0.68 -2.02
C HIS A 306 3.19 -0.08 -1.46
N VAL A 307 2.55 0.73 -2.31
CA VAL A 307 1.16 1.15 -2.16
C VAL A 307 0.34 0.57 -3.33
N TYR A 308 -0.72 -0.18 -3.02
CA TYR A 308 -1.61 -0.77 -4.01
C TYR A 308 -3.01 -0.16 -3.92
N LEU A 309 -3.46 0.46 -5.01
CA LEU A 309 -4.79 1.06 -5.16
C LEU A 309 -5.65 0.20 -6.11
N SER A 310 -6.80 -0.25 -5.64
CA SER A 310 -7.66 -1.17 -6.39
C SER A 310 -9.16 -0.88 -6.21
N HIS A 311 -9.93 -0.89 -7.29
CA HIS A 311 -11.40 -0.71 -7.25
C HIS A 311 -11.82 0.57 -6.52
N CYS A 312 -11.10 1.67 -6.70
CA CYS A 312 -11.35 2.94 -6.00
C CYS A 312 -11.89 4.01 -6.94
N GLU A 313 -12.72 4.90 -6.42
CA GLU A 313 -13.36 5.97 -7.20
C GLU A 313 -13.19 7.33 -6.51
N SER A 314 -12.77 8.35 -7.24
CA SER A 314 -12.59 9.70 -6.68
C SER A 314 -11.70 9.71 -5.42
N VAL A 315 -10.61 8.93 -5.44
CA VAL A 315 -9.66 8.85 -4.31
C VAL A 315 -8.46 9.76 -4.57
N THR A 316 -8.11 10.55 -3.55
CA THR A 316 -6.87 11.33 -3.54
C THR A 316 -5.84 10.62 -2.66
N LEU A 317 -4.72 10.22 -3.23
CA LEU A 317 -3.61 9.57 -2.53
C LEU A 317 -2.41 10.52 -2.47
N ILE A 318 -1.88 10.76 -1.28
CA ILE A 318 -0.63 11.50 -1.07
C ILE A 318 0.35 10.56 -0.38
N ALA A 319 1.41 10.14 -1.08
CA ALA A 319 2.31 9.09 -0.58
C ALA A 319 3.76 9.22 -1.07
N CYS A 320 4.70 9.03 -0.14
CA CYS A 320 6.09 8.69 -0.45
C CYS A 320 6.23 7.16 -0.39
N THR A 321 6.59 6.50 -1.47
CA THR A 321 6.70 5.03 -1.47
C THR A 321 7.69 4.50 -2.49
N ARG A 322 8.25 3.32 -2.22
CA ARG A 322 9.16 2.63 -3.13
C ARG A 322 8.50 2.23 -4.44
N MET A 323 7.25 1.77 -4.41
CA MET A 323 6.48 1.34 -5.59
C MET A 323 5.00 1.68 -5.42
N VAL A 324 4.35 2.09 -6.51
CA VAL A 324 2.90 2.31 -6.56
C VAL A 324 2.31 1.41 -7.63
N THR A 325 1.17 0.79 -7.36
CA THR A 325 0.40 0.04 -8.36
C THR A 325 -1.07 0.43 -8.31
N VAL A 326 -1.67 0.69 -9.47
CA VAL A 326 -3.03 1.18 -9.61
C VAL A 326 -3.81 0.27 -10.57
N SER A 327 -4.99 -0.18 -10.16
CA SER A 327 -5.83 -1.10 -10.96
C SER A 327 -7.30 -0.83 -10.75
N SER A 328 -8.13 -0.92 -11.80
CA SER A 328 -9.58 -0.80 -11.69
C SER A 328 -10.04 0.47 -10.95
N CYS A 329 -9.37 1.60 -11.13
CA CYS A 329 -9.66 2.86 -10.43
C CYS A 329 -10.16 3.95 -11.37
N THR A 330 -11.02 4.83 -10.86
CA THR A 330 -11.65 5.90 -11.65
C THR A 330 -11.54 7.25 -10.94
N LEU A 331 -11.15 8.30 -11.67
CA LEU A 331 -11.08 9.68 -11.17
C LEU A 331 -10.15 9.86 -9.95
N CYS A 332 -9.03 9.14 -9.89
CA CYS A 332 -8.12 9.19 -8.75
C CYS A 332 -6.97 10.19 -8.99
N ASN A 333 -6.61 10.98 -7.97
CA ASN A 333 -5.46 11.87 -7.98
C ASN A 333 -4.34 11.30 -7.12
N LEU A 334 -3.15 11.09 -7.68
CA LEU A 334 -2.01 10.48 -7.00
C LEU A 334 -0.85 11.48 -6.92
N TYR A 335 -0.56 11.96 -5.72
CA TYR A 335 0.56 12.85 -5.41
C TYR A 335 1.71 12.02 -4.84
N LEU A 336 2.74 11.80 -5.65
CA LEU A 336 3.72 10.75 -5.42
C LEU A 336 5.15 11.27 -5.31
N LEU A 337 5.90 10.67 -4.40
CA LEU A 337 7.36 10.67 -4.41
C LEU A 337 7.77 9.20 -4.44
N THR A 338 8.37 8.77 -5.57
CA THR A 338 8.73 7.37 -5.74
C THR A 338 9.97 7.20 -6.61
N PRO A 339 10.96 6.40 -6.19
CA PRO A 339 12.16 6.16 -6.99
C PRO A 339 11.90 5.23 -8.18
N ASN A 340 10.77 4.52 -8.22
CA ASN A 340 10.41 3.60 -9.30
C ASN A 340 9.18 4.10 -10.07
N PRO A 341 9.09 3.87 -11.39
CA PRO A 341 7.89 4.11 -12.19
C PRO A 341 6.59 3.59 -11.53
N PRO A 342 5.55 4.44 -11.34
CA PRO A 342 4.23 3.98 -10.95
C PRO A 342 3.68 2.96 -11.96
N VAL A 343 3.13 1.84 -11.50
CA VAL A 343 2.59 0.81 -12.40
C VAL A 343 1.08 0.98 -12.54
N VAL A 344 0.62 1.23 -13.77
CA VAL A 344 -0.81 1.39 -14.09
C VAL A 344 -1.29 0.12 -14.81
N LEU A 345 -2.10 -0.68 -14.12
CA LEU A 345 -2.68 -1.92 -14.64
C LEU A 345 -3.97 -1.64 -15.44
N SER A 346 -4.73 -2.69 -15.78
CA SER A 346 -5.98 -2.60 -16.52
C SER A 346 -7.17 -2.07 -15.69
N GLY A 347 -8.22 -1.64 -16.38
CA GLY A 347 -9.49 -1.17 -15.82
C GLY A 347 -9.47 0.23 -15.21
N ASN A 348 -8.42 1.01 -15.44
CA ASN A 348 -8.33 2.38 -14.92
C ASN A 348 -8.98 3.39 -15.86
N ASP A 349 -9.47 4.50 -15.30
CA ASP A 349 -10.03 5.63 -16.02
C ASP A 349 -9.68 6.95 -15.31
N SER A 350 -9.21 7.94 -16.06
CA SER A 350 -9.01 9.31 -15.58
C SER A 350 -8.11 9.40 -14.32
N ILE A 351 -6.96 8.72 -14.35
CA ILE A 351 -5.96 8.77 -13.26
C ILE A 351 -5.06 10.00 -13.44
N ARG A 352 -4.93 10.82 -12.40
CA ARG A 352 -4.06 12.00 -12.44
C ARG A 352 -2.82 11.79 -11.60
N LEU A 353 -1.64 11.98 -12.18
CA LEU A 353 -0.35 11.92 -11.49
C LEU A 353 0.17 13.32 -11.23
N ALA A 354 0.70 13.54 -10.03
CA ALA A 354 1.25 14.82 -9.60
C ALA A 354 2.45 14.61 -8.68
N PRO A 355 3.37 15.58 -8.59
CA PRO A 355 4.48 15.49 -7.64
C PRO A 355 3.94 15.55 -6.20
N TYR A 356 4.61 14.87 -5.29
CA TYR A 356 4.35 14.98 -3.85
C TYR A 356 4.39 16.45 -3.41
N HIS A 357 3.39 16.87 -2.62
CA HIS A 357 3.09 18.29 -2.43
C HIS A 357 2.86 18.72 -0.98
N THR A 358 3.34 17.91 -0.03
CA THR A 358 3.12 18.15 1.40
C THR A 358 4.39 17.81 2.19
N TYR A 359 4.40 18.15 3.47
CA TYR A 359 5.37 17.65 4.43
C TYR A 359 4.73 17.63 5.82
N TYR A 360 5.28 16.81 6.70
CA TYR A 360 5.04 16.92 8.15
C TYR A 360 6.40 16.92 8.87
N PRO A 361 6.49 17.45 10.10
CA PRO A 361 7.76 17.70 10.77
C PRO A 361 8.73 16.50 10.89
N LYS A 362 8.22 15.27 11.01
CA LYS A 362 9.03 14.03 11.08
C LYS A 362 9.22 13.31 9.73
N LEU A 363 8.86 13.93 8.61
CA LEU A 363 8.81 13.25 7.32
C LEU A 363 10.18 12.73 6.86
N GLU A 364 11.23 13.55 6.93
CA GLU A 364 12.57 13.13 6.48
C GLU A 364 13.18 12.03 7.36
N GLU A 365 12.91 12.07 8.67
CA GLU A 365 13.28 11.01 9.61
C GLU A 365 12.60 9.68 9.22
N HIS A 366 11.27 9.70 9.06
CA HIS A 366 10.51 8.51 8.65
C HIS A 366 10.94 8.03 7.24
N MET A 367 11.35 8.93 6.34
CA MET A 367 11.85 8.59 5.00
C MET A 367 13.17 7.84 5.09
N ALA A 368 14.08 8.31 5.95
CA ALA A 368 15.36 7.66 6.21
C ALA A 368 15.18 6.25 6.81
N GLU A 369 14.24 6.09 7.75
CA GLU A 369 13.94 4.79 8.37
C GLU A 369 13.47 3.72 7.38
N VAL A 370 12.65 4.08 6.40
CA VAL A 370 12.18 3.15 5.36
C VAL A 370 13.12 3.06 4.15
N GLY A 371 14.15 3.90 4.13
CA GLY A 371 15.19 3.95 3.12
C GLY A 371 14.80 4.66 1.83
N ILE A 372 13.84 5.59 1.86
CA ILE A 372 13.36 6.34 0.68
C ILE A 372 13.99 7.73 0.69
N GLY A 373 14.67 8.10 -0.39
CA GLY A 373 15.24 9.44 -0.58
C GLY A 373 14.44 10.26 -1.59
N ALA A 374 14.69 11.57 -1.62
CA ALA A 374 14.06 12.48 -2.59
C ALA A 374 14.87 12.67 -3.89
N ALA A 375 16.11 12.14 -3.95
CA ALA A 375 17.00 12.29 -5.11
C ALA A 375 16.44 11.60 -6.37
N MET A 376 15.93 10.38 -6.23
CA MET A 376 15.25 9.67 -7.31
C MET A 376 13.74 9.84 -7.19
N ASN A 377 13.13 10.48 -8.19
CA ASN A 377 11.70 10.67 -8.23
C ASN A 377 11.14 10.50 -9.65
N MET A 378 10.49 9.37 -9.91
CA MET A 378 9.97 8.90 -11.21
C MET A 378 8.43 8.93 -11.28
N TRP A 379 7.79 9.76 -10.47
CA TRP A 379 6.33 9.86 -10.33
C TRP A 379 5.61 10.18 -11.66
N ASP A 380 6.26 10.85 -12.61
CA ASP A 380 5.74 11.30 -13.90
C ASP A 380 6.00 10.32 -15.05
N HIS A 381 6.66 9.19 -14.76
CA HIS A 381 6.98 8.15 -15.74
C HIS A 381 6.27 6.83 -15.41
N PRO A 382 4.93 6.74 -15.54
CA PRO A 382 4.22 5.52 -15.23
C PRO A 382 4.46 4.42 -16.27
N LEU A 383 4.57 3.18 -15.80
CA LEU A 383 4.58 1.98 -16.62
C LEU A 383 3.16 1.44 -16.77
N CYS A 384 2.60 1.56 -17.97
CA CYS A 384 1.27 1.07 -18.29
C CYS A 384 1.31 -0.38 -18.76
N ILE A 385 0.52 -1.25 -18.13
CA ILE A 385 0.45 -2.69 -18.44
C ILE A 385 -1.03 -3.08 -18.58
N GLY A 386 -1.41 -3.62 -19.75
CA GLY A 386 -2.78 -4.07 -20.02
C GLY A 386 -3.31 -3.64 -21.38
N PRO A 387 -4.42 -4.25 -21.85
CA PRO A 387 -4.98 -3.98 -23.18
C PRO A 387 -5.75 -2.65 -23.28
N ASP A 388 -6.10 -2.05 -22.15
CA ASP A 388 -6.92 -0.83 -22.09
C ASP A 388 -6.11 0.44 -22.41
N HIS A 389 -4.78 0.33 -22.43
CA HIS A 389 -3.89 1.46 -22.71
C HIS A 389 -3.79 1.69 -24.21
N LYS A 390 -4.59 2.63 -24.72
CA LYS A 390 -4.50 3.11 -26.10
C LYS A 390 -3.80 4.47 -26.13
N GLU A 391 -2.91 4.68 -27.09
CA GLU A 391 -2.18 5.96 -27.24
C GLU A 391 -3.13 7.15 -27.45
N ASP A 392 -4.26 6.94 -28.14
CA ASP A 392 -5.25 7.99 -28.44
C ASP A 392 -6.13 8.39 -27.25
N ALA A 393 -6.20 7.56 -26.21
CA ALA A 393 -7.03 7.78 -25.03
C ALA A 393 -6.33 7.21 -23.79
N PRO A 394 -5.29 7.90 -23.28
CA PRO A 394 -4.55 7.41 -22.13
C PRO A 394 -5.45 7.40 -20.90
N VAL A 395 -5.37 6.32 -20.12
CA VAL A 395 -6.13 6.17 -18.85
C VAL A 395 -5.59 7.05 -17.72
N TRP A 396 -4.48 7.75 -17.98
CA TRP A 396 -3.82 8.63 -17.02
C TRP A 396 -3.34 9.92 -17.69
N GLU A 397 -3.24 10.98 -16.91
CA GLU A 397 -2.70 12.27 -17.30
C GLU A 397 -1.88 12.89 -16.15
N LEU A 398 -1.04 13.86 -16.47
CA LEU A 398 -0.40 14.68 -15.44
C LEU A 398 -1.37 15.74 -14.96
N LEU A 399 -1.44 15.96 -13.65
CA LEU A 399 -2.27 17.04 -13.10
C LEU A 399 -1.79 18.39 -13.67
N PRO A 400 -2.68 19.19 -14.27
CA PRO A 400 -2.31 20.50 -14.77
C PRO A 400 -1.72 21.39 -13.65
N PRO A 401 -0.63 22.14 -13.90
CA PRO A 401 -0.06 23.04 -12.91
C PRO A 401 -1.03 24.12 -12.40
N SER A 402 -2.06 24.47 -13.19
CA SER A 402 -3.14 25.38 -12.79
C SER A 402 -3.97 24.85 -11.63
N ASP A 403 -4.10 23.53 -11.54
CA ASP A 403 -4.97 22.82 -10.59
C ASP A 403 -4.16 22.27 -9.41
N PHE A 404 -2.84 22.49 -9.43
CA PHE A 404 -1.93 22.04 -8.39
C PHE A 404 -1.88 23.05 -7.23
N PHE A 405 -2.04 22.52 -6.02
CA PHE A 405 -1.92 23.24 -4.75
C PHE A 405 -1.06 22.41 -3.79
N THR A 406 -0.30 23.10 -2.92
CA THR A 406 0.37 22.46 -1.79
C THR A 406 -0.66 22.04 -0.75
N PHE A 407 -0.44 20.90 -0.11
CA PHE A 407 -1.33 20.39 0.92
C PHE A 407 -0.72 20.59 2.31
N ASN A 408 -1.51 21.16 3.22
CA ASN A 408 -1.10 21.43 4.59
C ASN A 408 -1.60 20.33 5.52
N ILE A 409 -0.71 19.79 6.34
CA ILE A 409 -1.06 18.84 7.39
C ILE A 409 -1.61 19.62 8.60
N PRO A 410 -2.88 19.43 8.99
CA PRO A 410 -3.54 20.27 9.99
C PRO A 410 -3.23 19.85 11.44
N PHE A 411 -2.05 19.25 11.69
CA PHE A 411 -1.66 18.75 13.01
C PHE A 411 -0.32 19.34 13.43
N GLU A 412 -0.26 19.80 14.68
CA GLU A 412 1.01 20.20 15.30
C GLU A 412 1.83 18.95 15.64
N MET A 413 3.08 18.93 15.20
CA MET A 413 4.03 17.86 15.47
C MET A 413 5.42 18.48 15.65
N GLU A 414 6.26 17.85 16.45
CA GLU A 414 7.68 18.22 16.54
C GLU A 414 8.50 17.48 15.49
N GLY A 415 9.45 18.17 14.87
CA GLY A 415 10.39 17.58 13.92
C GLY A 415 11.17 18.62 13.11
N ALA A 416 12.17 18.17 12.35
CA ALA A 416 13.12 19.04 11.66
C ALA A 416 12.66 19.45 10.24
N THR A 417 11.75 18.70 9.62
CA THR A 417 11.33 18.94 8.24
C THR A 417 10.44 20.17 8.13
N LYS A 418 10.82 21.11 7.27
CA LYS A 418 10.13 22.40 7.08
C LYS A 418 9.64 22.65 5.67
N GLU A 419 9.95 21.77 4.73
CA GLU A 419 9.61 21.91 3.33
C GLU A 419 9.38 20.53 2.69
N ILE A 420 8.89 20.54 1.45
CA ILE A 420 8.63 19.33 0.68
C ILE A 420 9.98 18.69 0.33
N PRO A 421 10.27 17.44 0.76
CA PRO A 421 11.54 16.79 0.45
C PRO A 421 11.78 16.68 -1.06
N GLY A 422 12.95 17.11 -1.53
CA GLY A 422 13.30 17.18 -2.96
C GLY A 422 12.69 18.35 -3.73
N GLY A 423 11.85 19.16 -3.07
CA GLY A 423 11.19 20.30 -3.69
C GLY A 423 10.16 19.91 -4.75
N LEU A 424 9.67 20.92 -5.48
CA LEU A 424 8.69 20.74 -6.55
C LEU A 424 9.34 20.92 -7.93
N PRO A 425 8.90 20.17 -8.95
CA PRO A 425 9.35 20.40 -10.32
C PRO A 425 9.06 21.84 -10.77
N SER A 426 9.93 22.38 -11.62
CA SER A 426 9.91 23.80 -12.01
C SER A 426 8.59 24.30 -12.61
N LYS A 427 7.85 23.43 -13.31
CA LYS A 427 6.51 23.76 -13.85
C LYS A 427 5.50 24.04 -12.73
N TYR A 428 5.41 23.16 -11.74
CA TYR A 428 4.51 23.29 -10.59
C TYR A 428 4.95 24.40 -9.65
N HIS A 429 6.27 24.51 -9.40
CA HIS A 429 6.83 25.57 -8.57
C HIS A 429 6.51 26.97 -9.13
N ARG A 430 6.67 27.17 -10.46
CA ARG A 430 6.32 28.44 -11.10
C ARG A 430 4.83 28.77 -11.00
N ALA A 431 3.94 27.78 -11.11
CA ALA A 431 2.50 27.97 -10.96
C ALA A 431 2.14 28.44 -9.54
N ILE A 432 2.74 27.82 -8.51
CA ILE A 432 2.56 28.25 -7.11
C ILE A 432 3.12 29.64 -6.89
N ALA A 433 4.34 29.93 -7.36
CA ALA A 433 4.97 31.24 -7.20
C ALA A 433 4.20 32.35 -7.95
N HIS A 434 3.58 32.04 -9.09
CA HIS A 434 2.69 32.97 -9.79
C HIS A 434 1.45 33.28 -8.95
N ARG A 435 0.79 32.25 -8.40
CA ARG A 435 -0.39 32.42 -7.54
C ARG A 435 -0.07 33.17 -6.25
N SER A 436 1.06 32.88 -5.61
CA SER A 436 1.53 33.61 -4.42
C SER A 436 1.69 35.10 -4.73
N ARG A 437 2.33 35.45 -5.85
CA ARG A 437 2.47 36.86 -6.29
C ARG A 437 1.12 37.53 -6.55
N GLN A 438 0.15 36.81 -7.10
CA GLN A 438 -1.21 37.34 -7.28
C GLN A 438 -1.89 37.62 -5.93
N ILE A 439 -1.73 36.73 -4.95
CA ILE A 439 -2.24 36.92 -3.58
C ILE A 439 -1.55 38.12 -2.94
N ASP A 440 -0.22 38.23 -3.03
CA ASP A 440 0.54 39.37 -2.46
C ASP A 440 0.14 40.69 -3.11
N SER A 441 -0.02 40.71 -4.43
CA SER A 441 -0.52 41.87 -5.16
C SER A 441 -1.91 42.26 -4.70
N TRP A 442 -2.83 41.30 -4.56
CA TRP A 442 -4.18 41.55 -4.06
C TRP A 442 -4.17 42.09 -2.63
N GLN A 443 -3.38 41.50 -1.72
CA GLN A 443 -3.23 41.99 -0.35
C GLN A 443 -2.67 43.41 -0.31
N LYS A 444 -1.72 43.74 -1.19
CA LYS A 444 -1.18 45.08 -1.34
C LYS A 444 -2.26 46.05 -1.81
N THR A 445 -3.03 45.70 -2.85
CA THR A 445 -4.16 46.50 -3.33
C THR A 445 -5.19 46.76 -2.23
N VAL A 446 -5.53 45.75 -1.41
CA VAL A 446 -6.47 45.91 -0.27
C VAL A 446 -5.91 46.85 0.80
N LYS A 447 -4.60 46.78 1.09
CA LYS A 447 -3.93 47.69 2.05
C LYS A 447 -3.88 49.12 1.52
N GLU A 448 -3.58 49.29 0.23
CA GLU A 448 -3.44 50.59 -0.44
C GLU A 448 -4.79 51.26 -0.76
N ALA A 449 -5.89 50.51 -0.78
CA ALA A 449 -7.24 51.02 -1.04
C ALA A 449 -7.76 52.02 0.02
N GLY A 450 -7.03 52.27 1.12
CA GLY A 450 -7.37 53.33 2.08
C GLY A 450 -8.72 53.12 2.80
N LEU A 451 -9.22 51.87 2.84
CA LEU A 451 -10.55 51.54 3.35
C LEU A 451 -10.74 52.03 4.80
N SER A 452 -11.86 52.69 5.07
CA SER A 452 -12.27 53.08 6.43
C SER A 452 -12.52 51.85 7.30
N ARG A 453 -12.60 52.03 8.62
CA ARG A 453 -12.83 50.93 9.56
C ARG A 453 -14.15 50.20 9.28
N GLU A 454 -15.21 50.94 8.97
CA GLU A 454 -16.52 50.41 8.60
C GLU A 454 -16.48 49.67 7.25
N GLN A 455 -15.79 50.20 6.25
CA GLN A 455 -15.65 49.56 4.94
C GLN A 455 -14.82 48.26 5.03
N ARG A 456 -13.76 48.24 5.84
CA ARG A 456 -12.99 47.00 6.12
C ARG A 456 -13.87 45.94 6.76
N LYS A 457 -14.73 46.32 7.71
CA LYS A 457 -15.66 45.40 8.37
C LYS A 457 -16.70 44.83 7.39
N GLN A 458 -17.24 45.67 6.50
CA GLN A 458 -18.17 45.22 5.45
C GLN A 458 -17.48 44.30 4.43
N PHE A 459 -16.27 44.64 4.00
CA PHE A 459 -15.48 43.82 3.10
C PHE A 459 -15.14 42.46 3.71
N GLN A 460 -14.70 42.45 4.97
CA GLN A 460 -14.43 41.22 5.71
C GLN A 460 -15.67 40.33 5.80
N ALA A 461 -16.83 40.89 6.15
CA ALA A 461 -18.09 40.13 6.21
C ALA A 461 -18.47 39.52 4.84
N LEU A 462 -18.21 40.24 3.74
CA LEU A 462 -18.46 39.72 2.40
C LEU A 462 -17.50 38.60 2.03
N VAL A 463 -16.21 38.74 2.34
CA VAL A 463 -15.20 37.68 2.13
C VAL A 463 -15.53 36.45 2.96
N GLU A 464 -15.90 36.61 4.24
CA GLU A 464 -16.32 35.51 5.12
C GLU A 464 -17.57 34.80 4.57
N SER A 465 -18.57 35.56 4.09
CA SER A 465 -19.76 34.99 3.48
C SER A 465 -19.43 34.18 2.21
N GLN A 466 -18.58 34.70 1.34
CA GLN A 466 -18.16 34.00 0.12
C GLN A 466 -17.31 32.76 0.46
N PHE A 467 -16.45 32.85 1.47
CA PHE A 467 -15.67 31.72 1.96
C PHE A 467 -16.56 30.60 2.53
N HIS A 468 -17.60 30.95 3.30
CA HIS A 468 -18.55 29.96 3.80
C HIS A 468 -19.37 29.28 2.70
N LEU A 469 -19.78 30.03 1.67
CA LEU A 469 -20.42 29.47 0.47
C LEU A 469 -19.47 28.49 -0.23
N TRP A 470 -18.23 28.91 -0.48
CA TRP A 470 -17.20 28.06 -1.08
C TRP A 470 -16.91 26.80 -0.26
N LEU A 471 -16.82 26.90 1.08
CA LEU A 471 -16.63 25.75 1.96
C LEU A 471 -17.80 24.75 1.88
N SER A 472 -19.02 25.24 1.66
CA SER A 472 -20.21 24.41 1.54
C SER A 472 -20.29 23.71 0.18
N GLU A 473 -19.97 24.41 -0.91
CA GLU A 473 -19.98 23.89 -2.28
C GLU A 473 -18.84 22.89 -2.53
N SER A 474 -17.65 23.17 -1.98
CA SER A 474 -16.46 22.33 -2.14
C SER A 474 -16.45 21.10 -1.20
N GLY A 475 -17.37 21.01 -0.25
CA GLY A 475 -17.43 19.93 0.75
C GLY A 475 -16.35 20.00 1.85
N HIS A 476 -15.45 20.99 1.81
CA HIS A 476 -14.34 21.16 2.77
C HIS A 476 -14.81 21.56 4.16
N LYS A 477 -16.04 22.09 4.28
CA LYS A 477 -16.67 22.37 5.58
C LYS A 477 -16.62 21.16 6.53
N ARG A 478 -16.87 19.96 6.00
CA ARG A 478 -16.89 18.72 6.81
C ARG A 478 -15.52 18.34 7.34
N GLU A 479 -14.47 18.60 6.58
CA GLU A 479 -13.10 18.36 7.00
C GLU A 479 -12.76 19.27 8.20
N LEU A 480 -13.07 20.56 8.08
CA LEU A 480 -12.88 21.53 9.17
C LEU A 480 -13.71 21.19 10.41
N ASP A 481 -14.99 20.86 10.24
CA ASP A 481 -15.88 20.50 11.35
C ASP A 481 -15.37 19.25 12.10
N ASN A 482 -14.77 18.29 11.39
CA ASN A 482 -14.18 17.08 11.98
C ASN A 482 -12.81 17.31 12.62
N LEU A 483 -12.05 18.31 12.17
CA LEU A 483 -10.76 18.70 12.74
C LEU A 483 -10.90 19.65 13.93
N ALA A 484 -12.00 20.40 14.01
CA ALA A 484 -12.31 21.28 15.13
C ALA A 484 -12.62 20.44 16.37
N VAL A 485 -11.68 20.39 17.32
CA VAL A 485 -11.96 19.91 18.68
C VAL A 485 -13.07 20.79 19.26
N PRO A 486 -14.16 20.24 19.84
CA PRO A 486 -15.12 21.06 20.56
C PRO A 486 -14.36 21.84 21.63
N GLN A 487 -14.28 23.17 21.50
CA GLN A 487 -13.82 23.99 22.60
C GLN A 487 -14.72 23.67 23.78
N ALA A 488 -14.17 22.97 24.78
CA ALA A 488 -14.86 22.77 26.04
C ALA A 488 -15.29 24.15 26.52
N ALA A 489 -16.60 24.40 26.52
CA ALA A 489 -17.16 25.60 27.08
C ALA A 489 -16.61 25.73 28.50
N LYS A 490 -15.71 26.68 28.72
CA LYS A 490 -15.31 27.11 30.05
C LYS A 490 -16.56 27.73 30.67
N HIS A 491 -17.30 26.93 31.42
CA HIS A 491 -18.30 27.42 32.36
C HIS A 491 -17.63 27.76 33.69
#